data_AF-A0A6G4AC34-F1
#
_entry.id   AF-A0A6G4AC34-F1
#
_cell.length_a   1.000
_cell.length_b   1.000
_cell.length_c   1.000
_cell.angle_alpha   90.00
_cell.angle_beta   90.00
_cell.angle_gamma   90.00
#
_symmetry.space_group_name_H-M   'P 1'
#
loop_
_entity.id
_entity.type
_entity.pdbx_description
1 polymer ?
#
loop_
_entity_poly.entity_id
_entity_poly.type
_entity_poly.pdbx_seq_one_letter_code
_entity_poly.pdbx_strand_id
1 'polypeptide(L)' 'MESAALKRLVEPEEVAEAVAFLCSPQAASMTGTDIVIDGGWTAR' A
#
# COMPACT_ATOMS: atom_id res chain seq x y z
N MET A 1 13.44 3.23 -10.68
CA MET A 1 12.81 1.91 -10.87
C MET A 1 13.77 0.71 -10.77
N GLU A 2 15.08 0.93 -10.67
CA GLU A 2 16.02 -0.19 -10.47
C GLU A 2 15.74 -0.94 -9.16
N SER A 3 15.37 -0.20 -8.10
CA SER A 3 15.07 -0.73 -6.77
C SER A 3 13.66 -1.34 -6.59
N ALA A 4 12.62 -0.82 -7.22
CA ALA A 4 11.27 -1.39 -7.09
C ALA A 4 11.22 -2.84 -7.64
N ALA A 5 10.58 -3.75 -6.90
CA ALA A 5 10.30 -5.10 -7.38
C ALA A 5 9.28 -5.06 -8.53
N LEU A 6 8.23 -4.26 -8.36
CA LEU A 6 7.28 -3.95 -9.42
C LEU A 6 7.90 -2.94 -10.38
N LYS A 7 8.12 -3.35 -11.63
CA LYS A 7 8.74 -2.52 -12.69
C LYS A 7 7.70 -1.62 -13.39
N ARG A 8 6.82 -1.01 -12.59
CA ARG A 8 5.87 0.03 -13.01
C ARG A 8 5.61 0.96 -11.83
N LEU A 9 4.96 2.09 -12.12
CA LEU A 9 4.46 2.95 -11.06
C LEU A 9 3.24 2.28 -10.37
N VAL A 10 3.05 2.63 -9.10
CA VAL A 10 1.80 2.35 -8.39
C VAL A 10 0.73 3.27 -8.97
N GLU A 11 -0.40 2.69 -9.35
CA GLU A 11 -1.53 3.45 -9.88
C GLU A 11 -2.36 4.06 -8.73
N PRO A 12 -2.99 5.24 -8.91
CA PRO A 12 -3.80 5.87 -7.88
C PRO A 12 -4.90 4.97 -7.30
N GLU A 13 -5.49 4.12 -8.13
CA GLU A 13 -6.55 3.18 -7.74
C GLU A 13 -6.06 2.15 -6.74
N GLU A 14 -4.80 1.70 -6.84
CA GLU A 14 -4.21 0.77 -5.88
C GLU A 14 -4.10 1.38 -4.47
N VAL A 15 -3.83 2.69 -4.39
CA VAL A 15 -3.82 3.43 -3.12
C VAL A 15 -5.26 3.63 -2.62
N ALA A 16 -6.19 3.97 -3.51
CA ALA A 16 -7.59 4.19 -3.15
C ALA A 16 -8.24 2.93 -2.56
N GLU A 17 -7.99 1.75 -3.12
CA GLU A 17 -8.50 0.48 -2.60
C GLU A 17 -7.92 0.14 -1.21
N ALA A 18 -6.64 0.41 -0.97
CA ALA A 18 -6.04 0.22 0.34
C ALA A 18 -6.65 1.18 1.39
N VAL A 19 -6.92 2.43 1.01
CA VAL A 19 -7.64 3.38 1.86
C VAL A 19 -9.07 2.91 2.12
N ALA A 20 -9.78 2.43 1.09
CA ALA A 20 -11.13 1.90 1.24
C ALA A 20 -11.18 0.72 2.21
N PHE A 21 -10.20 -0.19 2.15
CA PHE A 21 -10.03 -1.25 3.12
C PHE A 21 -9.79 -0.71 4.53
N LEU A 22 -8.90 0.27 4.72
CA LEU A 22 -8.63 0.88 6.03
C LEU A 22 -9.85 1.59 6.63
N CYS A 23 -10.72 2.14 5.80
CA CYS A 23 -11.97 2.76 6.24
C CYS A 23 -13.11 1.77 6.49
N SER A 24 -12.90 0.48 6.22
CA SER A 24 -13.92 -0.57 6.34
C SER A 24 -13.92 -1.23 7.73
N PRO A 25 -15.02 -1.90 8.14
CA PRO A 25 -15.06 -2.68 9.38
C PRO A 25 -14.00 -3.78 9.47
N GLN A 26 -13.47 -4.25 8.35
CA GLN A 26 -12.45 -5.30 8.27
C GLN A 26 -11.12 -4.85 8.89
N ALA A 27 -10.84 -3.55 8.91
CA ALA A 27 -9.64 -2.98 9.50
C ALA A 27 -9.82 -2.52 10.96
N ALA A 28 -10.92 -2.89 11.64
CA ALA A 28 -11.28 -2.33 12.95
C ALA A 28 -10.22 -2.45 14.06
N SER A 29 -9.31 -3.44 13.97
CA SER A 29 -8.22 -3.64 14.93
C SER A 29 -6.87 -3.11 14.44
N MET A 30 -6.81 -2.45 13.29
CA MET A 30 -5.58 -1.88 12.73
C MET A 30 -5.46 -0.42 13.15
N THR A 31 -4.58 -0.14 14.10
CA THR A 31 -4.33 1.21 14.62
C THR A 31 -2.86 1.38 14.96
N GLY A 32 -2.33 2.60 14.77
CA GLY A 32 -0.93 2.94 15.07
C GLY A 32 0.11 2.26 14.19
N THR A 33 -0.26 1.87 12.96
CA THR A 33 0.63 1.20 12.00
C THR A 33 0.54 1.84 10.62
N ASP A 34 1.63 1.78 9.88
CA ASP A 34 1.68 2.17 8.48
C ASP A 34 1.35 0.99 7.55
N ILE A 35 0.72 1.27 6.41
CA ILE A 35 0.62 0.35 5.27
C ILE A 35 1.47 0.90 4.13
N VAL A 36 2.50 0.16 3.74
CA VAL A 36 3.43 0.57 2.68
C VAL A 36 2.96 0.06 1.32
N ILE A 37 2.84 0.98 0.35
CA ILE A 37 2.45 0.71 -1.04
C ILE A 37 3.47 1.38 -1.96
N ASP A 38 4.61 0.74 -2.20
CA ASP A 38 5.75 1.36 -2.89
C ASP A 38 6.33 0.50 -4.03
N GLY A 39 5.61 -0.55 -4.43
CA GLY A 39 6.07 -1.50 -5.43
C GLY A 39 7.29 -2.32 -5.00
N GLY A 40 7.53 -2.48 -3.69
CA GLY A 40 8.66 -3.21 -3.14
C GLY A 40 9.96 -2.41 -3.18
N TRP A 41 9.87 -1.08 -3.05
CA TRP A 41 11.05 -0.21 -3.04
C TRP A 41 11.83 -0.29 -1.73
N THR A 42 11.12 -0.29 -0.60
CA THR A 42 11.67 -0.33 0.76
C THR A 42 11.97 -1.74 1.27
N ALA A 43 11.54 -2.79 0.54
CA ALA A 43 11.70 -4.19 0.93
C ALA A 43 13.13 -4.75 0.71
N ARG A 44 14.13 -3.89 0.48
CA ARG A 44 15.52 -4.29 0.20
C ARG A 44 16.41 -4.18 1.42
#